data_AF-A0A931N5G2-F1
#
_entry.id   AF-A0A931N5G2-F1
#
_cell.length_a   1.000
_cell.length_b   1.000
_cell.length_c   1.000
_cell.angle_alpha   90.00
_cell.angle_beta   90.00
_cell.angle_gamma   90.00
#
_symmetry.space_group_name_H-M   'P 1'
#
loop_
_entity.id
_entity.type
_entity.pdbx_description
1 polymer ?
#
loop_
_entity_poly.entity_id
_entity_poly.type
_entity_poly.pdbx_seq_one_letter_code
_entity_poly.pdbx_strand_id
1 'polypeptide(L)' 'MRARVEDVVDFFAKCPRCGYHATATRTVRELDSGRIETEMRATCGLPCGWEQTVGAVPPPHRSPDTDRGHWW' A
#
# COMPACT_ATOMS: atom_id res chain seq x y z
N MET A 1 -1.56 -17.89 13.36
CA MET A 1 -1.07 -16.84 12.44
C MET A 1 -1.83 -16.89 11.12
N ARG A 2 -2.31 -15.73 10.62
CA ARG A 2 -2.95 -15.59 9.31
C ARG A 2 -2.25 -14.51 8.51
N ALA A 3 -2.07 -14.72 7.21
CA ALA A 3 -1.57 -13.71 6.30
C ALA A 3 -2.48 -13.58 5.08
N ARG A 4 -2.62 -12.37 4.55
CA ARG A 4 -3.25 -12.09 3.26
C ARG A 4 -2.46 -11.04 2.50
N VAL A 5 -2.49 -11.15 1.18
CA VAL A 5 -1.82 -10.23 0.25
C VAL A 5 -2.90 -9.56 -0.59
N GLU A 6 -2.82 -8.25 -0.72
CA GLU A 6 -3.76 -7.41 -1.45
C GLU A 6 -3.00 -6.54 -2.44
N ASP A 7 -3.52 -6.38 -3.65
CA ASP A 7 -3.02 -5.39 -4.60
C ASP A 7 -3.46 -3.98 -4.17
N VAL A 8 -2.52 -3.03 -4.22
CA VAL A 8 -2.78 -1.62 -3.90
C VAL A 8 -3.03 -0.88 -5.21
N VAL A 9 -4.30 -0.84 -5.63
CA VAL A 9 -4.72 -0.30 -6.94
C VAL A 9 -4.62 1.23 -7.03
N ASP A 10 -4.52 1.92 -5.89
CA ASP A 10 -4.34 3.36 -5.74
C ASP A 10 -2.87 3.77 -5.54
N PHE A 11 -1.92 2.89 -5.85
CA PHE A 11 -0.50 3.19 -5.79
C PHE A 11 0.00 3.87 -7.08
N PHE A 12 0.00 5.21 -7.08
CA PHE A 12 0.42 6.02 -8.23
C PHE A 12 1.86 6.52 -8.11
N ALA A 13 2.84 5.62 -8.22
CA ALA A 13 4.27 5.98 -8.22
C ALA A 13 4.99 5.55 -9.50
N LYS A 14 6.16 6.13 -9.72
CA LYS A 14 7.09 5.73 -10.79
C LYS A 14 8.28 5.00 -10.21
N CYS A 15 8.79 4.03 -10.95
CA CYS A 15 10.06 3.38 -10.67
C CYS A 15 11.19 4.42 -10.72
N PRO A 16 11.97 4.61 -9.63
CA PRO A 16 13.07 5.58 -9.62
C PRO A 16 14.24 5.14 -10.52
N ARG A 17 14.30 3.86 -10.93
CA ARG A 17 15.35 3.33 -11.81
C ARG A 17 15.09 3.60 -13.29
N CYS A 18 13.85 3.52 -13.75
CA CYS A 18 13.53 3.58 -15.19
C CYS A 18 12.36 4.49 -15.56
N GLY A 19 11.68 5.08 -14.59
CA GLY A 19 10.57 6.01 -14.81
C GLY A 19 9.22 5.38 -15.18
N TYR A 20 9.15 4.06 -15.37
CA TYR A 20 7.90 3.35 -15.65
C TYR A 20 6.97 3.29 -14.43
N HIS A 21 5.69 3.01 -14.65
CA HIS A 21 4.74 2.88 -13.54
C HIS A 21 5.19 1.77 -12.56
N ALA A 22 5.01 2.03 -11.28
CA ALA A 22 5.22 1.06 -10.22
C ALA A 22 3.87 0.54 -9.71
N THR A 23 3.85 -0.71 -9.30
CA THR A 23 2.72 -1.36 -8.62
C THR A 23 3.08 -1.60 -7.16
N ALA A 24 2.10 -1.80 -6.29
CA ALA A 24 2.37 -2.20 -4.92
C ALA A 24 1.43 -3.30 -4.43
N THR A 25 1.95 -4.13 -3.53
CA THR A 25 1.17 -5.11 -2.77
C THR A 25 1.27 -4.80 -1.29
N ARG A 26 0.21 -5.11 -0.55
CA ARG A 26 0.13 -4.99 0.90
C ARG A 26 -0.04 -6.38 1.51
N THR A 27 0.88 -6.77 2.38
CA THR A 27 0.77 -7.98 3.19
C THR A 27 0.29 -7.61 4.59
N VAL A 28 -0.85 -8.16 4.98
CA VAL A 28 -1.40 -8.02 6.34
C VAL A 28 -1.21 -9.34 7.07
N ARG A 29 -0.51 -9.29 8.21
CA ARG A 29 -0.20 -10.45 9.06
C ARG A 29 -0.85 -10.26 10.42
N GLU A 30 -1.65 -11.24 10.82
CA GLU A 30 -2.23 -11.34 12.17
C GLU A 30 -1.43 -12.39 12.95
N LEU A 31 -0.69 -11.90 13.94
CA LEU A 31 0.17 -12.69 14.81
C LEU A 31 -0.63 -13.33 15.93
N ASP A 32 -0.09 -14.39 16.55
CA ASP A 32 -0.77 -15.10 17.65
C ASP A 32 -0.94 -14.23 18.90
N SER A 33 -0.18 -13.14 19.01
CA SER A 33 -0.34 -12.10 20.04
C SER A 33 -1.55 -11.19 19.81
N GLY A 34 -2.27 -11.34 18.69
CA GLY A 34 -3.30 -10.41 18.24
C GLY A 34 -2.74 -9.14 17.58
N ARG A 35 -1.41 -8.99 17.49
CA ARG A 35 -0.79 -7.88 16.78
C ARG A 35 -1.02 -8.01 15.28
N ILE A 36 -1.42 -6.91 14.65
CA ILE A 36 -1.51 -6.79 13.20
C ILE A 36 -0.25 -6.09 12.70
N GLU A 37 0.45 -6.74 11.78
CA GLU A 37 1.57 -6.17 11.04
C GLU A 37 1.16 -5.94 9.59
N THR A 38 1.58 -4.81 9.05
CA THR A 38 1.35 -4.44 7.66
C THR A 38 2.66 -4.10 7.00
N GLU A 39 2.92 -4.75 5.87
CA GLU A 39 4.08 -4.49 5.02
C GLU A 39 3.60 -4.15 3.61
N MET A 40 4.17 -3.11 3.01
CA MET A 40 3.88 -2.74 1.63
C MET A 40 5.15 -2.91 0.79
N ARG A 41 5.02 -3.55 -0.37
CA ARG A 41 6.12 -3.76 -1.33
C ARG A 41 5.76 -3.13 -2.65
N ALA A 42 6.52 -2.12 -3.04
CA ALA A 42 6.45 -1.51 -4.36
C ALA A 42 7.40 -2.24 -5.32
N THR A 43 6.95 -2.45 -6.55
CA THR A 43 7.71 -3.12 -7.63
C THR A 43 7.54 -2.35 -8.93
N CYS A 44 8.56 -2.39 -9.80
CA CYS A 44 8.43 -1.84 -11.14
C CYS A 44 7.49 -2.69 -12.00
N GLY A 45 6.65 -2.06 -12.83
CA GLY A 45 5.83 -2.74 -13.84
C GLY A 45 6.61 -3.26 -15.06
N LEU A 46 7.94 -3.11 -15.08
CA LEU A 46 8.85 -3.62 -16.12
C LEU A 46 9.97 -4.47 -15.50
N PRO A 47 10.64 -5.32 -16.31
CA PRO A 47 11.72 -6.21 -15.85
C PRO A 47 13.03 -5.48 -15.47
N CYS A 48 12.99 -4.22 -15.03
CA CYS A 48 14.18 -3.51 -14.55
C CYS A 48 14.62 -3.93 -13.13
N GLY A 49 13.82 -4.76 -12.46
CA GLY A 49 14.15 -5.40 -11.18
C GLY A 49 14.17 -4.48 -9.96
N TRP A 50 13.64 -3.26 -10.06
CA TRP A 50 13.50 -2.40 -8.89
C TRP A 50 12.31 -2.83 -8.02
N GLU A 51 12.57 -2.88 -6.72
CA GLU A 51 11.57 -3.07 -5.68
C GLU A 51 11.99 -2.34 -4.40
N GLN A 52 11.00 -2.02 -3.57
CA GLN A 52 11.23 -1.37 -2.29
C GLN A 52 10.15 -1.77 -1.29
N THR A 53 10.57 -2.08 -0.06
CA THR A 53 9.65 -2.15 1.07
C THR A 53 9.37 -0.73 1.54
N VAL A 54 8.13 -0.28 1.37
CA VAL A 54 7.62 0.94 1.98
C VAL A 54 7.15 0.55 3.37
N GLY A 55 7.97 0.87 4.37
CA GLY A 55 7.67 0.57 5.78
C GLY A 55 6.28 1.08 6.15
N ALA A 56 5.61 0.34 7.06
CA ALA A 56 4.21 0.49 7.46
C ALA A 56 3.62 1.87 7.15
N VAL A 57 3.06 2.03 5.96
CA VAL A 57 2.13 3.13 5.71
C VAL A 57 0.99 2.83 6.69
N PRO A 58 0.70 3.71 7.66
CA PRO A 58 -0.49 3.53 8.49
C PRO A 58 -1.66 3.30 7.52
N PRO A 59 -2.60 2.37 7.82
CA PRO A 59 -3.76 2.17 6.96
C PRO A 59 -4.29 3.54 6.56
N PRO A 60 -4.70 3.76 5.28
CA PRO A 60 -5.22 5.06 4.87
C PRO A 60 -6.18 5.49 5.95
N HIS A 61 -5.85 6.58 6.65
CA HIS A 61 -6.70 7.09 7.70
C HIS A 61 -8.05 7.24 7.01
N ARG A 62 -9.06 6.46 7.44
CA ARG A 62 -10.43 6.71 7.03
C ARG A 62 -10.68 8.11 7.54
N SER A 63 -10.47 9.11 6.69
CA SER A 63 -10.94 10.45 6.95
C SER A 63 -12.41 10.25 7.33
N PRO A 64 -12.85 10.66 8.54
CA PRO A 64 -14.26 10.78 8.77
C PRO A 64 -14.72 11.70 7.64
N ASP A 65 -15.59 11.16 6.78
CA ASP A 65 -16.36 11.92 5.81
C ASP A 65 -16.77 13.19 6.54
N THR A 66 -16.19 14.32 6.14
CA THR A 66 -16.69 15.60 6.61
C THR A 66 -18.01 15.75 5.90
N ASP A 67 -19.04 15.27 6.58
CA ASP A 67 -20.43 15.63 6.42
C ASP A 67 -20.53 17.15 6.65
N ARG A 68 -20.07 17.92 5.66
CA ARG A 68 -20.46 19.31 5.45
C ARG A 68 -21.04 19.38 4.06
N GLY A 69 -22.30 18.95 3.99
CA GLY A 69 -23.22 19.46 2.98
C GLY A 69 -23.19 20.99 3.00
N HIS A 70 -22.58 21.57 1.98
CA HIS A 70 -22.82 22.93 1.54
C HIS A 70 -22.85 22.90 0.01
N TRP A 71 -24.01 22.47 -0.50
CA TRP A 71 -24.41 22.63 -1.89
C TRP A 71 -25.24 23.91 -1.99
N TRP A 72 -24.57 25.05 -2.00
CA TRP A 72 -24.98 26.31 -2.62
C TRP A 72 -23.77 27.24 -2.74
#